data_AF-A0A834BUW7-F1
#
_entry.id   AF-A0A834BUW7-F1
#
_cell.length_a   1.000
_cell.length_b   1.000
_cell.length_c   1.000
_cell.angle_alpha   90.00
_cell.angle_beta   90.00
_cell.angle_gamma   90.00
#
_symmetry.space_group_name_H-M   'P 1'
#
loop_
_entity.id
_entity.type
_entity.pdbx_description
1 polymer ?
#
loop_
_entity_poly.entity_id
_entity_poly.type
_entity_poly.pdbx_seq_one_letter_code
_entity_poly.pdbx_strand_id
1 'polypeptide(L)'
;MTIRMQQLAQPKLNQLRYPDRLSLWEVSERALTAVASKRLCHLANPKSPVSAWQPDRPLPVPLQRETTPTLKVTALCSGPFPEEPENYRASQRMIELSQPKERKALFEGYNPYAVSRGALSASPSHRIQELSLPLLRKCISK
;
A
#
# COMPACT_ATOMS: atom_id res chain seq x y z
N MET A 1 -9.74 12.53 39.81
CA MET A 1 -10.17 11.77 38.61
C MET A 1 -11.69 11.74 38.59
N THR A 2 -12.34 12.18 37.51
CA THR A 2 -13.82 12.20 37.44
C THR A 2 -14.38 10.81 37.12
N ILE A 3 -15.60 10.53 37.57
CA ILE A 3 -16.30 9.25 37.33
C ILE A 3 -16.31 8.90 35.83
N ARG A 4 -16.48 9.90 34.96
CA ARG A 4 -16.45 9.74 33.50
C ARG A 4 -15.10 9.27 32.97
N MET A 5 -13.99 9.79 33.50
CA MET A 5 -12.66 9.34 33.09
C MET A 5 -12.41 7.89 33.49
N GLN A 6 -12.86 7.48 34.68
CA GLN A 6 -12.77 6.09 35.13
C GLN A 6 -13.64 5.14 34.30
N GLN A 7 -14.82 5.59 33.86
CA GLN A 7 -15.69 4.82 32.95
C GLN A 7 -15.08 4.64 31.56
N LEU A 8 -14.42 5.67 31.02
CA LEU A 8 -13.78 5.60 29.71
C LEU A 8 -12.47 4.78 29.72
N ALA A 9 -11.81 4.72 30.87
CA ALA A 9 -10.61 3.91 31.06
C ALA A 9 -10.91 2.41 31.19
N GLN A 10 -12.18 2.02 31.36
CA GLN A 10 -12.58 0.62 31.36
C GLN A 10 -12.42 0.03 29.94
N PRO A 11 -11.80 -1.15 29.79
CA PRO A 11 -11.74 -1.82 28.51
C PRO A 11 -13.16 -2.09 28.02
N LYS A 12 -13.44 -1.77 26.75
CA LYS A 12 -14.72 -2.13 26.13
C LYS A 12 -14.88 -3.64 26.27
N LEU A 13 -15.97 -4.05 26.92
CA LEU A 13 -16.25 -5.46 27.17
C LEU A 13 -16.22 -6.20 25.84
N ASN A 14 -15.32 -7.17 25.73
CA ASN A 14 -15.06 -7.89 24.50
C ASN A 14 -16.38 -8.56 24.07
N GLN A 15 -17.00 -8.02 23.03
CA GLN A 15 -18.24 -8.55 22.48
C GLN A 15 -17.92 -9.78 21.61
N LEU A 16 -17.42 -10.84 22.24
CA LEU A 16 -17.84 -12.20 21.91
C LEU A 16 -19.35 -12.44 22.21
N ARG A 17 -20.12 -11.36 22.45
CA ARG A 17 -21.56 -11.28 22.72
C ARG A 17 -22.45 -11.45 21.48
N TYR A 18 -21.88 -11.67 20.31
CA TYR A 18 -22.65 -11.91 19.10
C TYR A 18 -22.10 -13.16 18.40
N PRO A 19 -22.67 -14.36 18.63
CA PRO A 19 -22.34 -15.54 17.84
C PRO A 19 -22.64 -15.32 16.34
N ASP A 20 -23.52 -14.36 16.01
CA ASP A 20 -23.86 -13.95 14.65
C ASP A 20 -22.80 -13.04 14.00
N ARG A 21 -21.77 -12.60 14.73
CA ARG A 21 -20.58 -11.97 14.14
C ARG A 21 -19.53 -13.02 13.78
N LEU A 22 -19.95 -14.04 13.03
CA LEU A 22 -19.00 -14.77 12.21
C LEU A 22 -18.27 -13.72 11.36
N SER A 23 -16.94 -13.83 11.24
CA SER A 23 -16.13 -13.03 10.28
C SER A 23 -16.40 -13.45 8.83
N LEU A 24 -17.63 -13.91 8.57
CA LEU A 24 -18.19 -14.26 7.30
C LEU A 24 -19.13 -13.11 6.96
N TRP A 25 -18.67 -12.23 6.09
CA TRP A 25 -19.56 -11.26 5.46
C TRP A 25 -20.57 -12.06 4.65
N GLU A 26 -21.83 -12.11 5.11
CA GLU A 26 -22.88 -12.81 4.39
C GLU A 26 -23.05 -12.17 3.01
N VAL A 27 -22.70 -12.92 1.97
CA VAL A 27 -22.79 -12.46 0.57
C VAL A 27 -24.19 -12.79 0.07
N SER A 28 -24.94 -11.78 -0.38
CA SER A 28 -26.29 -12.00 -0.91
C SER A 28 -26.30 -12.92 -2.14
N GLU A 29 -27.36 -13.71 -2.31
CA GLU A 29 -27.62 -14.53 -3.52
C GLU A 29 -27.45 -13.75 -4.84
N ARG A 30 -27.87 -12.48 -4.85
CA ARG A 30 -27.72 -11.58 -6.02
C ARG A 30 -26.27 -11.29 -6.36
N ALA A 31 -25.39 -11.22 -5.36
CA ALA A 31 -23.97 -11.01 -5.57
C ALA A 31 -23.28 -12.30 -6.04
N LEU A 32 -23.73 -13.47 -5.58
CA LEU A 32 -23.23 -14.77 -6.04
C LEU A 32 -23.61 -15.06 -7.50
N THR A 33 -24.79 -14.57 -7.93
CA THR A 33 -25.33 -14.77 -9.29
C THR A 33 -25.09 -13.58 -10.22
N ALA A 34 -24.35 -12.56 -9.77
CA ALA A 34 -24.09 -11.37 -10.57
C ALA A 34 -23.19 -11.70 -11.77
N VAL A 35 -23.68 -11.41 -12.98
CA VAL A 35 -22.90 -11.53 -14.22
C VAL A 35 -22.39 -10.15 -14.63
N ALA A 36 -21.11 -10.07 -14.99
CA ALA A 36 -20.49 -8.84 -15.46
C ALA A 36 -21.19 -8.31 -16.73
N SER A 37 -21.37 -6.98 -16.81
CA SER A 37 -21.92 -6.37 -18.02
C SER A 37 -20.96 -6.55 -19.21
N LYS A 38 -21.51 -6.54 -20.44
CA LYS A 38 -20.69 -6.57 -21.66
C LYS A 38 -19.57 -5.54 -21.64
N ARG A 39 -19.84 -4.33 -21.14
CA ARG A 39 -18.82 -3.26 -21.01
C ARG A 39 -17.70 -3.66 -20.05
N LEU A 40 -18.02 -4.22 -18.90
CA LEU A 40 -17.01 -4.69 -17.94
C LEU A 40 -16.15 -5.80 -18.54
N CYS A 41 -16.75 -6.74 -19.28
CA CYS A 41 -16.00 -7.76 -20.00
C CYS A 41 -15.02 -7.15 -21.02
N HIS A 42 -15.43 -6.12 -21.77
CA HIS A 42 -14.53 -5.43 -22.70
C HIS A 42 -13.40 -4.68 -21.99
N LEU A 43 -13.68 -4.04 -20.85
CA LEU A 43 -12.68 -3.31 -20.07
C LEU A 43 -11.69 -4.22 -19.34
N ALA A 44 -12.07 -5.46 -19.06
CA ALA A 44 -11.20 -6.46 -18.45
C ALA A 44 -10.11 -6.95 -19.42
N ASN A 45 -10.27 -6.75 -20.73
CA ASN A 45 -9.24 -7.08 -21.69
C ASN A 45 -8.01 -6.17 -21.48
N PRO A 46 -6.78 -6.73 -21.47
CA PRO A 46 -5.58 -5.93 -21.35
C PRO A 46 -5.47 -4.94 -22.51
N LYS A 47 -4.94 -3.75 -22.22
CA LYS A 47 -4.66 -2.77 -23.27
C LYS A 47 -3.58 -3.34 -24.20
N SER A 48 -3.70 -3.03 -25.49
CA SER A 48 -2.63 -3.34 -26.43
C SER A 48 -1.35 -2.64 -25.99
N PRO A 49 -0.20 -3.33 -26.02
CA PRO A 49 1.07 -2.71 -25.72
C PRO A 49 1.34 -1.54 -26.70
N VAL A 50 2.11 -0.55 -26.24
CA VAL A 50 2.56 0.56 -27.10
C VAL A 50 3.39 0.01 -28.26
N SER A 51 3.41 0.69 -29.41
CA SER A 51 4.12 0.23 -30.62
C SER A 51 5.61 -0.07 -30.41
N ALA A 52 6.23 0.54 -29.41
CA ALA A 52 7.63 0.33 -29.04
C ALA A 52 7.86 -0.80 -28.01
N TRP A 53 6.79 -1.52 -27.62
CA TRP A 53 6.91 -2.62 -26.68
C TRP A 53 7.66 -3.78 -27.33
N GLN A 54 8.76 -4.20 -26.70
CA GLN A 54 9.46 -5.41 -27.05
C GLN A 54 9.29 -6.41 -25.89
N PRO A 55 9.08 -7.70 -26.18
CA PRO A 55 9.13 -8.72 -25.14
C PRO A 55 10.51 -8.74 -24.49
N ASP A 56 10.57 -9.25 -23.26
CA ASP A 56 11.84 -9.39 -22.55
C ASP A 56 12.85 -10.17 -23.41
N ARG A 57 14.10 -9.70 -23.39
CA ARG A 57 15.22 -10.39 -24.05
C ARG A 57 15.25 -11.84 -23.55
N PRO A 58 15.19 -12.85 -24.45
CA PRO A 58 15.24 -14.24 -24.02
C PRO A 58 16.55 -14.46 -23.27
N LEU A 59 16.44 -15.00 -22.05
CA LEU A 59 17.60 -15.38 -21.26
C LEU A 59 18.40 -16.41 -22.06
N PRO A 60 19.75 -16.34 -22.08
CA PRO A 60 20.57 -17.26 -22.85
C PRO A 60 20.39 -18.75 -22.49
N VAL A 61 19.73 -19.04 -21.36
CA VAL A 61 19.53 -20.39 -20.85
C VAL A 61 18.09 -20.53 -20.33
N PRO A 62 17.37 -21.62 -20.66
CA PRO A 62 16.10 -21.95 -20.02
C PRO A 62 16.30 -22.12 -18.51
N LEU A 63 15.60 -21.32 -17.72
CA LEU A 63 15.48 -21.53 -16.27
C LEU A 63 14.64 -22.79 -16.06
N GLN A 64 15.28 -23.93 -15.79
CA GLN A 64 14.60 -25.12 -15.30
C GLN A 64 13.90 -24.75 -13.99
N ARG A 65 12.58 -24.57 -14.03
CA ARG A 65 11.77 -24.40 -12.84
C ARG A 65 11.57 -25.76 -12.20
N GLU A 66 12.59 -26.24 -11.50
CA GLU A 66 12.43 -27.37 -10.61
C GLU A 66 12.06 -26.85 -9.21
N THR A 67 10.90 -27.31 -8.78
CA THR A 67 10.22 -26.97 -7.53
C THR A 67 10.94 -27.63 -6.34
N THR A 68 11.53 -26.80 -5.46
CA THR A 68 11.82 -27.05 -4.02
C THR A 68 12.85 -28.14 -3.64
N PRO A 69 13.32 -28.24 -2.38
CA PRO A 69 14.38 -27.39 -1.79
C PRO A 69 15.48 -28.24 -1.12
N THR A 70 16.73 -28.16 -1.58
CA THR A 70 17.89 -28.54 -0.74
C THR A 70 19.11 -27.80 -1.26
N LEU A 71 19.54 -26.77 -0.53
CA LEU A 71 20.83 -26.12 -0.74
C LEU A 71 21.93 -27.12 -0.40
N LYS A 72 22.32 -27.96 -1.37
CA LYS A 72 23.64 -28.56 -1.38
C LYS A 72 24.57 -27.56 -2.07
N VAL A 73 25.06 -26.61 -1.28
CA VAL A 73 26.22 -25.79 -1.61
C VAL A 73 27.41 -26.73 -1.61
N THR A 74 27.66 -27.40 -2.73
CA THR A 74 28.99 -27.88 -3.15
C THR A 74 28.87 -28.59 -4.49
N ALA A 75 29.83 -28.30 -5.36
CA ALA A 75 30.17 -29.05 -6.56
C ALA A 75 29.31 -28.83 -7.81
N LEU A 76 29.30 -27.61 -8.38
CA LEU A 76 29.21 -27.40 -9.83
C LEU A 76 29.96 -26.13 -10.23
N CYS A 77 31.27 -26.10 -10.00
CA CYS A 77 32.17 -25.15 -10.66
C CYS A 77 33.47 -25.89 -10.99
N SER A 78 33.40 -26.73 -12.02
CA SER A 78 34.58 -27.27 -12.72
C SER A 78 34.67 -26.66 -14.11
N GLY A 79 34.47 -25.34 -14.19
CA GLY A 79 34.95 -24.53 -15.31
C GLY A 79 36.15 -23.73 -14.83
N PRO A 80 37.12 -23.39 -15.71
CA PRO A 80 38.20 -22.51 -15.32
C PRO A 80 37.59 -21.16 -14.94
N PHE A 81 37.53 -20.87 -13.64
CA PHE A 81 37.44 -19.49 -13.18
C PHE A 81 38.69 -18.80 -13.73
N PRO A 82 38.58 -17.69 -14.48
CA PRO A 82 39.75 -16.86 -14.70
C PRO A 82 40.26 -16.45 -13.32
N GLU A 83 41.51 -16.79 -13.04
CA GLU A 83 42.27 -16.38 -11.87
C GLU A 83 41.87 -14.95 -11.48
N GLU A 84 41.53 -14.79 -10.20
CA GLU A 84 41.07 -13.53 -9.62
C GLU A 84 41.88 -12.35 -10.19
N PRO A 85 41.25 -11.34 -10.82
CA PRO A 85 41.94 -10.10 -11.08
C PRO A 85 42.13 -9.43 -9.72
N GLU A 86 43.25 -9.70 -9.05
CA GLU A 86 43.69 -9.05 -7.80
C GLU A 86 43.73 -7.50 -7.93
N ASN A 87 43.54 -6.97 -9.15
CA ASN A 87 43.54 -5.56 -9.50
C ASN A 87 42.28 -5.10 -10.25
N TYR A 88 41.09 -5.64 -9.94
CA TYR A 88 39.86 -5.11 -10.53
C TYR A 88 39.56 -3.69 -10.01
N ARG A 89 39.96 -2.68 -10.80
CA ARG A 89 39.68 -1.27 -10.51
C ARG A 89 38.34 -0.87 -11.10
N ALA A 90 37.41 -0.49 -10.23
CA ALA A 90 36.13 0.08 -10.62
C ALA A 90 36.32 1.30 -11.56
N SER A 91 35.48 1.38 -12.60
CA SER A 91 35.50 2.55 -13.49
C SER A 91 35.09 3.81 -12.72
N GLN A 92 35.53 4.98 -13.19
CA GLN A 92 35.21 6.26 -12.56
C GLN A 92 33.69 6.45 -12.37
N ARG A 93 32.91 6.08 -13.39
CA ARG A 93 31.44 6.11 -13.33
C ARG A 93 30.87 5.18 -12.26
N MET A 94 31.46 4.00 -12.07
CA MET A 94 30.98 3.06 -11.05
C MET A 94 31.25 3.61 -9.65
N ILE A 95 32.39 4.27 -9.45
CA ILE A 95 32.72 4.99 -8.21
C ILE A 95 31.73 6.14 -7.98
N GLU A 96 31.42 6.94 -8.99
CA GLU A 96 30.45 8.04 -8.90
C GLU A 96 29.03 7.55 -8.56
N LEU A 97 28.58 6.48 -9.23
CA LEU A 97 27.27 5.88 -8.97
C LEU A 97 27.19 5.19 -7.61
N SER A 98 28.32 4.78 -7.04
CA SER A 98 28.37 4.18 -5.70
C SER A 98 28.18 5.20 -4.57
N GLN A 99 28.40 6.49 -4.86
CA GLN A 99 28.19 7.53 -3.86
C GLN A 99 26.69 7.73 -3.59
N PRO A 100 26.26 7.81 -2.32
CA PRO A 100 24.87 8.08 -1.98
C PRO A 100 24.46 9.46 -2.48
N LYS A 101 23.30 9.53 -3.14
CA LYS A 101 22.74 10.80 -3.62
C LYS A 101 22.34 11.67 -2.44
N GLU A 102 23.01 12.81 -2.26
CA GLU A 102 22.61 13.81 -1.25
C GLU A 102 21.18 14.30 -1.52
N ARG A 103 20.32 14.19 -0.50
CA ARG A 103 18.96 14.72 -0.52
C ARG A 103 18.92 15.91 0.43
N LYS A 104 18.46 17.06 -0.07
CA LYS A 104 18.12 18.19 0.81
C LYS A 104 16.97 17.75 1.72
N ALA A 105 17.09 17.99 3.02
CA ALA A 105 16.01 17.77 3.96
C ALA A 105 14.89 18.80 3.70
N LEU A 106 13.99 18.48 2.76
CA LEU A 106 12.84 19.34 2.43
C LEU A 106 11.92 19.62 3.64
N PHE A 107 12.11 18.88 4.74
CA PHE A 107 11.28 18.93 5.94
C PHE A 107 12.06 19.31 7.22
N GLU A 108 13.32 19.71 7.13
CA GLU A 108 14.03 20.21 8.30
C GLU A 108 13.36 21.49 8.82
N GLY A 109 12.84 21.45 10.06
CA GLY A 109 12.07 22.54 10.66
C GLY A 109 10.57 22.55 10.34
N TYR A 110 10.02 21.53 9.66
CA TYR A 110 8.57 21.42 9.43
C TYR A 110 7.84 21.02 10.72
N ASN A 111 7.00 21.91 11.24
CA ASN A 111 6.07 21.58 12.31
C ASN A 111 4.76 21.05 11.72
N PRO A 112 4.40 19.76 11.93
CA PRO A 112 3.19 19.17 11.35
C PRO A 112 1.88 19.75 11.89
N TYR A 113 1.93 20.49 13.00
CA TYR A 113 0.79 21.16 13.61
C TYR A 113 0.75 22.66 13.31
N ALA A 114 1.65 23.17 12.48
CA ALA A 114 1.62 24.58 12.08
C ALA A 114 0.42 24.84 11.16
N VAL A 115 -0.52 25.67 11.64
CA VAL A 115 -1.64 26.16 10.84
C VAL A 115 -1.26 27.49 10.19
N SER A 116 -1.53 27.64 8.90
CA SER A 116 -1.24 28.88 8.19
C SER A 116 -2.11 30.04 8.68
N ARG A 117 -1.61 31.28 8.60
CA ARG A 117 -2.39 32.48 8.97
C ARG A 117 -3.70 32.59 8.18
N GLY A 118 -3.67 32.24 6.90
CA GLY A 118 -4.86 32.24 6.05
C GLY A 118 -5.91 31.22 6.50
N ALA A 119 -5.49 30.05 6.96
CA ALA A 119 -6.41 29.06 7.53
C ALA A 119 -7.00 29.53 8.87
N LEU A 120 -6.22 30.21 9.72
CA LEU A 120 -6.71 30.78 10.98
C LEU A 120 -7.68 31.95 10.77
N SER A 121 -7.49 32.74 9.71
CA SER A 121 -8.35 33.88 9.38
C SER A 121 -9.53 33.53 8.48
N ALA A 122 -9.62 32.30 7.98
CA ALA A 122 -10.68 31.87 7.10
C ALA A 122 -12.01 31.80 7.88
N SER A 123 -13.04 32.47 7.35
CA SER A 123 -14.40 32.34 7.88
C SER A 123 -15.15 31.21 7.18
N PRO A 124 -15.90 30.37 7.90
CA PRO A 124 -16.67 29.29 7.30
C PRO A 124 -17.82 29.86 6.45
N SER A 125 -18.12 29.17 5.34
CA SER A 125 -19.27 29.52 4.49
C SER A 125 -20.60 29.31 5.22
N HIS A 126 -21.65 29.98 4.77
CA HIS A 126 -23.00 29.84 5.34
C HIS A 126 -23.45 28.38 5.42
N ARG A 127 -23.20 27.59 4.36
CA ARG A 127 -23.56 26.17 4.33
C ARG A 127 -22.82 25.35 5.39
N ILE A 128 -21.54 25.65 5.63
CA ILE A 128 -20.77 24.97 6.69
C ILE A 128 -21.33 25.34 8.07
N GLN A 129 -21.74 26.61 8.27
CA GLN A 129 -22.39 27.05 9.50
C GLN A 129 -23.71 26.30 9.73
N GLU A 130 -24.57 26.17 8.71
CA GLU A 130 -25.81 25.37 8.79
C GLU A 130 -25.54 23.91 9.16
N LEU A 131 -24.56 23.27 8.51
CA LEU A 131 -24.22 21.87 8.72
C LEU A 131 -23.63 21.60 10.11
N SER A 132 -23.03 22.61 10.74
CA SER A 132 -22.51 22.51 12.09
C SER A 132 -23.61 22.48 13.16
N LEU A 133 -24.84 22.84 12.81
CA LEU A 133 -25.99 22.76 13.71
C LEU A 133 -26.39 21.28 13.92
N PRO A 134 -26.73 20.88 15.15
CA PRO A 134 -27.17 19.52 15.41
C PRO A 134 -28.43 19.20 14.62
N LEU A 135 -28.44 18.04 13.96
CA LEU A 135 -29.64 17.54 13.28
C LEU A 135 -30.78 17.41 14.30
N LEU A 136 -31.93 17.97 13.96
CA LEU A 136 -33.14 17.78 14.76
C LEU A 136 -33.41 16.28 14.85
N ARG A 137 -33.34 15.76 16.08
CA ARG A 137 -33.65 14.35 16.33
C ARG A 137 -35.11 14.15 15.96
N LYS A 138 -35.40 13.15 15.13
CA LYS A 138 -36.78 12.70 14.93
C LYS A 138 -37.26 12.16 16.27
N CYS A 139 -37.97 12.97 17.03
CA CYS A 139 -38.70 12.50 18.21
C CYS A 139 -39.75 11.52 17.67
N ILE A 140 -39.53 10.22 17.87
CA ILE A 140 -40.58 9.23 17.68
C ILE A 140 -41.52 9.44 18.85
N SER A 141 -42.72 9.96 18.58
CA SER A 141 -43.82 9.95 19.55
C SER A 141 -44.03 8.52 20.02
N LYS A 142 -44.12 8.33 21.34
CA LYS A 142 -44.68 7.09 21.89
C LYS A 142 -46.18 7.04 21.63
#